data_AF-A0A7R8AMR7-F1
#
_entry.id   AF-A0A7R8AMR7-F1
#
_cell.length_a   1.000
_cell.length_b   1.000
_cell.length_c   1.000
_cell.angle_alpha   90.00
_cell.angle_beta   90.00
_cell.angle_gamma   90.00
#
_symmetry.space_group_name_H-M   'P 1'
#
loop_
_entity.id
_entity.type
_entity.pdbx_description
1 polymer ?
#
loop_
_entity_poly.entity_id
_entity_poly.type
_entity_poly.pdbx_seq_one_letter_code
_entity_poly.pdbx_strand_id
1 'polypeptide(L)'
;MNLYSQAIFRLLDQIVGDASFPLTQREQAAYITASFASHHNSYRLMAQVSALFNGGKLLHASHRNTGIEGNLEVPVCRHGPIIQAIANDYQVTPTVPDFEGHPIELVSILDPEIESRLTGEKIFELHQILVSMERIANEELARYTIQYGYHYIFRAGLNQYYMTKAVVEKVNFLRQDARGHGYQVRAQRLCYQAMEYRPNLSDAEKNIVVQALNCVPEDAHRFWNWLAANRASYCAMKACISLLNRLQFNGEMFLTTRLR
;
A
#
# COMPACT_ATOMS: atom_id res chain seq x y z
N MET A 1 1.18 9.77 -27.97
CA MET A 1 2.35 9.71 -27.07
C MET A 1 3.15 10.99 -27.22
N ASN A 2 3.44 11.72 -26.15
CA ASN A 2 4.16 13.01 -26.24
C ASN A 2 5.67 12.81 -26.49
N LEU A 3 6.37 13.88 -26.91
CA LEU A 3 7.82 13.86 -27.22
C LEU A 3 8.67 13.41 -26.03
N TYR A 4 8.27 13.76 -24.80
CA TYR A 4 8.96 13.38 -23.58
C TYR A 4 8.91 11.87 -23.32
N SER A 5 7.73 11.26 -23.43
CA SER A 5 7.57 9.81 -23.33
C SER A 5 8.37 9.09 -24.41
N GLN A 6 8.41 9.59 -25.64
CA GLN A 6 9.25 9.01 -26.71
C GLN A 6 10.75 9.02 -26.37
N ALA A 7 11.26 10.13 -25.80
CA ALA A 7 12.65 10.20 -25.38
C ALA A 7 12.96 9.20 -24.26
N ILE A 8 12.06 9.06 -23.28
CA ILE A 8 12.16 8.07 -22.21
C ILE A 8 12.19 6.65 -22.76
N PHE A 9 11.31 6.32 -23.72
CA PHE A 9 11.30 4.98 -24.31
C PHE A 9 12.60 4.63 -25.02
N ARG A 10 13.17 5.57 -25.80
CA ARG A 10 14.47 5.34 -26.44
C ARG A 10 15.57 5.06 -25.41
N LEU A 11 15.56 5.77 -24.28
CA LEU A 11 16.50 5.54 -23.19
C LEU A 11 16.31 4.15 -22.57
N LEU A 12 15.07 3.75 -22.29
CA LEU A 12 14.76 2.43 -21.75
C LEU A 12 15.17 1.31 -22.72
N ASP A 13 14.90 1.46 -24.01
CA ASP A 13 15.30 0.49 -25.03
C ASP A 13 16.82 0.35 -25.14
N GLN A 14 17.57 1.45 -25.00
CA GLN A 14 19.02 1.42 -24.93
C GLN A 14 19.51 0.64 -23.71
N ILE A 15 18.93 0.88 -22.52
CA ILE A 15 19.28 0.15 -21.30
C ILE A 15 18.97 -1.34 -21.49
N VAL A 16 17.79 -1.69 -22.02
CA VAL A 16 17.39 -3.08 -22.27
C VAL A 16 18.34 -3.77 -23.25
N GLY A 17 18.79 -3.07 -24.30
CA GLY A 17 19.65 -3.63 -25.35
C GLY A 17 21.15 -3.69 -25.01
N ASP A 18 21.63 -2.86 -24.09
CA ASP A 18 23.06 -2.74 -23.78
C ASP A 18 23.49 -3.71 -22.67
N ALA A 19 24.39 -4.63 -23.02
CA ALA A 19 24.95 -5.64 -22.12
C ALA A 19 25.90 -5.05 -21.05
N SER A 20 26.28 -3.78 -21.16
CA SER A 20 27.04 -3.08 -20.12
C SER A 20 26.24 -2.86 -18.83
N PHE A 21 24.91 -2.83 -18.91
CA PHE A 21 24.05 -2.69 -17.75
C PHE A 21 23.80 -4.03 -17.03
N PRO A 22 23.73 -4.05 -15.68
CA PRO A 22 23.34 -5.23 -14.91
C PRO A 22 21.98 -5.79 -15.35
N LEU A 23 21.85 -7.12 -15.36
CA LEU A 23 20.60 -7.80 -15.75
C LEU A 23 19.38 -7.25 -15.00
N THR A 24 19.51 -7.00 -13.69
CA THR A 24 18.43 -6.46 -12.85
C THR A 24 17.98 -5.06 -13.28
N GLN A 25 18.87 -4.23 -13.82
CA GLN A 25 18.50 -2.91 -14.36
C GLN A 25 17.82 -3.05 -15.72
N ARG A 26 18.28 -3.98 -16.55
CA ARG A 26 17.67 -4.28 -17.87
C ARG A 26 16.25 -4.82 -17.72
N GLU A 27 16.04 -5.74 -16.78
CA GLU A 27 14.72 -6.28 -16.45
C GLU A 27 13.77 -5.21 -15.90
N GLN A 28 14.26 -4.33 -15.03
CA GLN A 28 13.46 -3.21 -14.54
C GLN A 28 13.10 -2.22 -15.66
N ALA A 29 14.04 -1.92 -16.57
CA ALA A 29 13.75 -1.07 -17.72
C ALA A 29 12.68 -1.69 -18.64
N ALA A 30 12.77 -2.99 -18.92
CA ALA A 30 11.76 -3.72 -19.68
C ALA A 30 10.39 -3.72 -18.97
N TYR A 31 10.39 -3.91 -17.64
CA TYR A 31 9.17 -3.83 -16.83
C TYR A 31 8.52 -2.45 -16.91
N ILE A 32 9.29 -1.37 -16.79
CA ILE A 32 8.76 0.00 -16.90
C ILE A 32 8.06 0.19 -18.25
N THR A 33 8.70 -0.24 -19.34
CA THR A 33 8.13 -0.17 -20.70
C THR A 33 6.82 -0.92 -20.79
N ALA A 34 6.76 -2.16 -20.27
CA ALA A 34 5.53 -2.96 -20.26
C ALA A 34 4.44 -2.33 -19.39
N SER A 35 4.79 -1.82 -18.21
CA SER A 35 3.83 -1.21 -17.27
C SER A 35 3.18 0.04 -17.85
N PHE A 36 3.90 0.85 -18.65
CA PHE A 36 3.30 2.02 -19.28
C PHE A 36 2.16 1.69 -20.25
N ALA A 37 2.17 0.48 -20.84
CA ALA A 37 1.10 0.03 -21.71
C ALA A 37 -0.22 -0.19 -20.97
N SER A 38 -0.20 -0.38 -19.64
CA SER A 38 -1.41 -0.54 -18.83
C SER A 38 -1.98 0.79 -18.33
N HIS A 39 -1.13 1.70 -17.83
CA HIS A 39 -1.61 2.93 -17.17
C HIS A 39 -1.55 4.20 -18.05
N HIS A 40 -0.76 4.21 -19.14
CA HIS A 40 -0.63 5.35 -20.07
C HIS A 40 -0.35 6.73 -19.42
N ASN A 41 0.23 6.72 -18.22
CA ASN A 41 0.45 7.91 -17.39
C ASN A 41 1.92 8.36 -17.47
N SER A 42 2.18 9.53 -18.06
CA SER A 42 3.53 10.06 -18.23
C SER A 42 4.21 10.45 -16.92
N TYR A 43 3.46 10.89 -15.90
CA TYR A 43 4.03 11.19 -14.58
C TYR A 43 4.48 9.91 -13.87
N ARG A 44 3.69 8.85 -14.00
CA ARG A 44 4.04 7.52 -13.52
C ARG A 44 5.32 6.99 -14.19
N LEU A 45 5.39 7.12 -15.52
CA LEU A 45 6.59 6.75 -16.30
C LEU A 45 7.82 7.50 -15.79
N MET A 46 7.72 8.82 -15.63
CA MET A 46 8.83 9.64 -15.11
C MET A 46 9.23 9.22 -13.70
N ALA A 47 8.27 8.91 -12.83
CA ALA A 47 8.54 8.51 -11.45
C ALA A 47 9.25 7.16 -11.38
N GLN A 48 8.82 6.18 -12.19
CA GLN A 48 9.47 4.88 -12.31
C GLN A 48 10.89 5.00 -12.88
N VAL A 49 11.10 5.80 -13.93
CA VAL A 49 12.44 6.02 -14.49
C VAL A 49 13.35 6.71 -13.48
N SER A 50 12.84 7.70 -12.76
CA SER A 50 13.58 8.34 -11.66
C SER A 50 13.99 7.32 -10.58
N ALA A 51 13.08 6.41 -10.20
CA ALA A 51 13.40 5.35 -9.25
C ALA A 51 14.46 4.38 -9.78
N LEU A 52 14.40 3.99 -11.06
CA LEU A 52 15.42 3.14 -11.70
C LEU A 52 16.82 3.75 -11.58
N PHE A 53 16.98 5.03 -11.93
CA PHE A 53 18.28 5.72 -11.87
C PHE A 53 18.77 5.98 -10.44
N ASN A 54 17.87 6.02 -9.47
CA ASN A 54 18.20 6.16 -8.05
C ASN A 54 18.44 4.81 -7.35
N GLY A 55 18.52 3.69 -8.09
CA GLY A 55 18.75 2.35 -7.53
C GLY A 55 17.52 1.76 -6.83
N GLY A 56 16.33 2.31 -7.07
CA GLY A 56 15.07 1.76 -6.58
C GLY A 56 14.76 0.39 -7.20
N LYS A 57 13.97 -0.40 -6.47
CA LYS A 57 13.42 -1.68 -6.95
C LYS A 57 11.96 -1.50 -7.33
N LEU A 58 11.66 -1.70 -8.60
CA LEU A 58 10.31 -1.59 -9.19
C LEU A 58 9.71 -2.94 -9.54
N LEU A 59 10.58 -3.87 -9.96
CA LEU A 59 10.17 -5.23 -10.28
C LEU A 59 10.19 -6.07 -9.00
N HIS A 60 9.02 -6.61 -8.65
CA HIS A 60 8.84 -7.50 -7.51
C HIS A 60 8.43 -8.88 -8.00
N ALA A 61 8.92 -9.93 -7.32
CA ALA A 61 8.52 -11.29 -7.60
C ALA A 61 7.03 -11.50 -7.26
N SER A 62 6.41 -12.48 -7.90
CA SER A 62 5.08 -12.94 -7.50
C SER A 62 5.11 -13.40 -6.05
N HIS A 63 4.06 -13.05 -5.29
CA HIS A 63 3.89 -13.42 -3.90
C HIS A 63 3.15 -14.75 -3.73
N ARG A 64 2.92 -15.49 -4.83
CA ARG A 64 2.26 -16.79 -4.77
C ARG A 64 3.14 -17.81 -4.04
N ASN A 65 2.53 -18.62 -3.18
CA ASN A 65 3.23 -19.76 -2.56
C ASN A 65 3.61 -20.78 -3.66
N THR A 66 4.89 -20.87 -3.98
CA THR A 66 5.46 -21.85 -4.92
C THR A 66 5.66 -23.19 -4.20
N GLY A 67 4.63 -24.04 -4.16
CA GLY A 67 4.78 -25.44 -3.74
C GLY A 67 3.56 -26.03 -3.04
N ILE A 68 3.02 -27.13 -3.59
CA ILE A 68 1.88 -27.88 -3.00
C ILE A 68 2.30 -28.59 -1.70
N GLU A 69 3.56 -28.99 -1.58
CA GLU A 69 4.05 -29.83 -0.48
C GLU A 69 4.42 -29.07 0.80
N GLY A 70 4.66 -27.75 0.73
CA GLY A 70 4.95 -26.89 1.90
C GLY A 70 3.75 -26.10 2.43
N ASN A 71 2.60 -26.16 1.74
CA ASN A 71 1.47 -25.26 2.00
C ASN A 71 0.55 -25.70 3.13
N LEU A 72 0.47 -26.98 3.50
CA LEU A 72 -0.45 -27.40 4.57
C LEU A 72 0.00 -26.95 5.97
N GLU A 73 1.29 -26.64 6.13
CA GLU A 73 1.87 -26.24 7.41
C GLU A 73 1.89 -24.71 7.63
N VAL A 74 1.56 -23.89 6.61
CA VAL A 74 1.55 -22.43 6.80
C VAL A 74 0.31 -21.97 7.56
N PRO A 75 0.41 -20.98 8.46
CA PRO A 75 -0.69 -20.52 9.31
C PRO A 75 -1.97 -20.17 8.56
N VAL A 76 -1.85 -19.55 7.38
CA VAL A 76 -2.99 -19.22 6.53
C VAL A 76 -3.77 -20.46 6.11
N CYS A 77 -3.09 -21.54 5.73
CA CYS A 77 -3.76 -22.77 5.31
C CYS A 77 -4.42 -23.48 6.50
N ARG A 78 -3.74 -23.54 7.66
CA ARG A 78 -4.30 -24.15 8.87
C ARG A 78 -5.55 -23.41 9.40
N HIS A 79 -5.58 -22.09 9.25
CA HIS A 79 -6.66 -21.23 9.79
C HIS A 79 -7.51 -20.58 8.70
N GLY A 80 -7.45 -21.10 7.47
CA GLY A 80 -8.13 -20.56 6.30
C GLY A 80 -9.60 -20.24 6.50
N PRO A 81 -10.42 -21.14 7.09
CA PRO A 81 -11.84 -20.85 7.35
C PRO A 81 -12.08 -19.63 8.24
N ILE A 82 -11.24 -19.41 9.25
CA ILE A 82 -11.37 -18.27 10.18
C ILE A 82 -10.91 -16.98 9.48
N ILE A 83 -9.83 -17.03 8.71
CA ILE A 83 -9.36 -15.90 7.92
C ILE A 83 -10.42 -15.49 6.89
N GLN A 84 -11.05 -16.45 6.23
CA GLN A 84 -12.12 -16.18 5.27
C GLN A 84 -13.37 -15.60 5.95
N ALA A 85 -13.72 -16.05 7.16
CA ALA A 85 -14.80 -15.46 7.94
C ALA A 85 -14.53 -13.98 8.24
N ILE A 86 -13.31 -13.64 8.70
CA ILE A 86 -12.91 -12.24 8.90
C ILE A 86 -12.97 -11.45 7.59
N ALA A 87 -12.46 -12.00 6.48
CA ALA A 87 -12.52 -11.33 5.19
C ALA A 87 -13.96 -11.01 4.78
N ASN A 88 -14.89 -11.95 5.00
CA ASN A 88 -16.32 -11.77 4.73
C ASN A 88 -16.96 -10.71 5.64
N ASP A 89 -16.64 -10.70 6.94
CA ASP A 89 -17.17 -9.73 7.91
C ASP A 89 -16.80 -8.29 7.53
N TYR A 90 -15.60 -8.11 6.97
CA TYR A 90 -15.12 -6.82 6.45
C TYR A 90 -15.42 -6.61 4.96
N GLN A 91 -16.18 -7.51 4.33
CA GLN A 91 -16.59 -7.45 2.92
C GLN A 91 -15.41 -7.35 1.93
N VAL A 92 -14.28 -7.98 2.27
CA VAL A 92 -13.09 -8.01 1.40
C VAL A 92 -13.27 -9.11 0.36
N THR A 93 -13.33 -8.71 -0.91
CA THR A 93 -13.44 -9.63 -2.05
C THR A 93 -12.11 -9.74 -2.79
N PRO A 94 -11.66 -10.96 -3.15
CA PRO A 94 -10.44 -11.13 -3.93
C PRO A 94 -10.64 -10.68 -5.38
N THR A 95 -9.57 -10.18 -5.98
CA THR A 95 -9.47 -9.75 -7.37
C THR A 95 -8.60 -10.73 -8.17
N VAL A 96 -8.64 -10.68 -9.51
CA VAL A 96 -7.78 -11.52 -10.37
C VAL A 96 -6.29 -11.41 -10.00
N PRO A 97 -5.71 -10.20 -9.82
CA PRO A 97 -4.34 -10.04 -9.36
C PRO A 97 -4.01 -10.73 -8.03
N ASP A 98 -5.00 -10.94 -7.16
CA ASP A 98 -4.78 -11.64 -5.90
C ASP A 98 -4.60 -13.16 -6.11
N PHE A 99 -5.33 -13.76 -7.03
CA PHE A 99 -5.16 -15.19 -7.36
C PHE A 99 -3.82 -15.45 -8.07
N GLU A 100 -3.38 -14.51 -8.89
CA GLU A 100 -2.11 -14.58 -9.63
C GLU A 100 -0.90 -14.18 -8.76
N GLY A 101 -1.13 -13.68 -7.55
CA GLY A 101 -0.09 -13.24 -6.63
C GLY A 101 0.70 -12.05 -7.17
N HIS A 102 0.05 -11.17 -7.94
CA HIS A 102 0.68 -10.00 -8.54
C HIS A 102 1.22 -9.04 -7.46
N PRO A 103 2.33 -8.35 -7.76
CA PRO A 103 2.79 -7.25 -6.94
C PRO A 103 1.70 -6.21 -6.64
N ILE A 104 1.91 -5.48 -5.55
CA ILE A 104 1.11 -4.30 -5.21
C ILE A 104 1.48 -3.16 -6.16
N GLU A 105 0.48 -2.65 -6.87
CA GLU A 105 0.55 -1.48 -7.73
C GLU A 105 -0.53 -0.50 -7.27
N LEU A 106 -0.13 0.50 -6.49
CA LEU A 106 -1.04 1.47 -5.89
C LEU A 106 -1.74 2.32 -6.96
N VAL A 107 -1.06 2.63 -8.07
CA VAL A 107 -1.68 3.39 -9.18
C VAL A 107 -2.99 2.74 -9.68
N SER A 108 -3.12 1.41 -9.60
CA SER A 108 -4.32 0.68 -10.03
C SER A 108 -5.58 0.95 -9.19
N ILE A 109 -5.40 1.44 -7.97
CA ILE A 109 -6.48 1.74 -7.02
C ILE A 109 -6.53 3.22 -6.63
N LEU A 110 -5.76 4.07 -7.32
CA LEU A 110 -5.77 5.51 -7.08
C LEU A 110 -7.09 6.06 -7.60
N ASP A 111 -7.84 6.73 -6.73
CA ASP A 111 -9.04 7.46 -7.12
C ASP A 111 -8.67 8.59 -8.11
N PRO A 112 -9.19 8.58 -9.36
CA PRO A 112 -8.91 9.62 -10.33
C PRO A 112 -9.26 11.03 -9.84
N GLU A 113 -10.23 11.19 -8.94
CA GLU A 113 -10.59 12.50 -8.37
C GLU A 113 -9.47 13.08 -7.49
N ILE A 114 -8.66 12.22 -6.88
CA ILE A 114 -7.51 12.64 -6.06
C ILE A 114 -6.42 13.18 -6.98
N GLU A 115 -6.13 12.49 -8.08
CA GLU A 115 -5.14 12.94 -9.06
C GLU A 115 -5.59 14.23 -9.76
N SER A 116 -6.88 14.34 -10.12
CA SER A 116 -7.41 15.52 -10.81
C SER A 116 -7.40 16.80 -9.96
N ARG A 117 -7.29 16.69 -8.64
CA ARG A 117 -7.13 17.83 -7.72
C ARG A 117 -5.70 18.38 -7.68
N LEU A 118 -4.75 17.65 -8.23
CA LEU A 118 -3.35 18.04 -8.29
C LEU A 118 -3.03 18.62 -9.67
N THR A 119 -2.02 19.49 -9.72
CA THR A 119 -1.59 20.13 -10.98
C THR A 119 -0.07 20.16 -11.05
N GLY A 120 0.46 19.92 -12.26
CA GLY A 120 1.88 20.07 -12.56
C GLY A 120 2.77 19.16 -11.70
N GLU A 121 3.76 19.76 -11.05
CA GLU A 121 4.76 19.07 -10.22
C GLU A 121 4.14 18.20 -9.11
N LYS A 122 3.01 18.61 -8.54
CA LYS A 122 2.36 17.84 -7.46
C LYS A 122 1.87 16.47 -7.92
N ILE A 123 1.48 16.32 -9.19
CA ILE A 123 1.08 15.02 -9.75
C ILE A 123 2.31 14.12 -9.82
N PHE A 124 3.43 14.65 -10.32
CA PHE A 124 4.70 13.92 -10.38
C PHE A 124 5.16 13.48 -8.99
N GLU A 125 5.14 14.37 -8.01
CA GLU A 125 5.50 14.06 -6.63
C GLU A 125 4.59 12.98 -6.01
N LEU A 126 3.28 12.98 -6.31
CA LEU A 126 2.38 11.91 -5.88
C LEU A 126 2.82 10.57 -6.48
N HIS A 127 3.11 10.51 -7.78
CA HIS A 127 3.57 9.27 -8.42
C HIS A 127 4.92 8.79 -7.88
N GLN A 128 5.83 9.70 -7.51
CA GLN A 128 7.08 9.32 -6.82
C GLN A 128 6.81 8.66 -5.46
N ILE A 129 5.86 9.20 -4.69
CA ILE A 129 5.46 8.60 -3.41
C ILE A 129 4.77 7.26 -3.63
N LEU A 130 3.88 7.14 -4.62
CA LEU A 130 3.23 5.87 -4.94
C LEU A 130 4.26 4.79 -5.26
N VAL A 131 5.25 5.08 -6.11
CA VAL A 131 6.35 4.15 -6.41
C VAL A 131 7.13 3.75 -5.15
N SER A 132 7.45 4.71 -4.29
CA SER A 132 8.16 4.42 -3.02
C SER A 132 7.33 3.54 -2.09
N MET A 133 6.03 3.83 -1.95
CA MET A 133 5.11 3.10 -1.09
C MET A 133 4.80 1.70 -1.63
N GLU A 134 4.71 1.50 -2.94
CA GLU A 134 4.60 0.18 -3.57
C GLU A 134 5.80 -0.71 -3.24
N ARG A 135 7.01 -0.16 -3.29
CA ARG A 135 8.22 -0.90 -2.92
C ARG A 135 8.11 -1.41 -1.48
N ILE A 136 7.77 -0.53 -0.54
CA ILE A 136 7.62 -0.88 0.89
C ILE A 136 6.47 -1.88 1.07
N ALA A 137 5.33 -1.68 0.40
CA ALA A 137 4.18 -2.58 0.47
C ALA A 137 4.52 -3.98 -0.02
N ASN A 138 5.27 -4.10 -1.12
CA ASN A 138 5.71 -5.40 -1.64
C ASN A 138 6.76 -6.08 -0.76
N GLU A 139 7.66 -5.32 -0.13
CA GLU A 139 8.61 -5.86 0.87
C GLU A 139 7.86 -6.40 2.10
N GLU A 140 6.84 -5.67 2.57
CA GLU A 140 6.00 -6.10 3.70
C GLU A 140 5.12 -7.30 3.34
N LEU A 141 4.55 -7.33 2.12
CA LEU A 141 3.77 -8.47 1.63
C LEU A 141 4.63 -9.73 1.52
N ALA A 142 5.87 -9.60 1.03
CA ALA A 142 6.80 -10.71 0.97
C ALA A 142 7.11 -11.26 2.38
N ARG A 143 7.30 -10.37 3.36
CA ARG A 143 7.48 -10.78 4.76
C ARG A 143 6.26 -11.52 5.33
N TYR A 144 5.05 -11.00 5.12
CA TYR A 144 3.82 -11.69 5.58
C TYR A 144 3.62 -13.02 4.89
N THR A 145 3.95 -13.11 3.60
CA THR A 145 3.88 -14.35 2.84
C THR A 145 4.85 -15.40 3.40
N ILE A 146 6.09 -15.00 3.74
CA ILE A 146 7.06 -15.90 4.39
C ILE A 146 6.57 -16.35 5.78
N GLN A 147 6.03 -15.42 6.57
CA GLN A 147 5.67 -15.68 7.97
C GLN A 147 4.38 -16.49 8.12
N TYR A 148 3.36 -16.19 7.31
CA TYR A 148 2.00 -16.71 7.47
C TYR A 148 1.54 -17.59 6.29
N GLY A 149 2.22 -17.51 5.15
CA GLY A 149 1.71 -17.98 3.86
C GLY A 149 0.93 -16.88 3.14
N TYR A 150 0.82 -16.97 1.81
CA TYR A 150 0.04 -16.01 1.03
C TYR A 150 -1.48 -16.12 1.28
N HIS A 151 -2.13 -14.98 1.47
CA HIS A 151 -3.58 -14.80 1.40
C HIS A 151 -3.89 -13.43 0.80
N TYR A 152 -4.93 -13.34 -0.03
CA TYR A 152 -5.31 -12.08 -0.72
C TYR A 152 -5.55 -10.92 0.25
N ILE A 153 -5.99 -11.21 1.49
CA ILE A 153 -6.24 -10.20 2.52
C ILE A 153 -5.01 -9.36 2.86
N PHE A 154 -3.80 -9.95 2.80
CA PHE A 154 -2.56 -9.20 3.04
C PHE A 154 -2.30 -8.21 1.93
N ARG A 155 -2.47 -8.64 0.67
CA ARG A 155 -2.33 -7.76 -0.49
C ARG A 155 -3.37 -6.65 -0.47
N ALA A 156 -4.65 -6.99 -0.25
CA ALA A 156 -5.74 -6.02 -0.17
C ALA A 156 -5.56 -5.00 0.96
N GLY A 157 -5.13 -5.45 2.14
CA GLY A 157 -4.89 -4.58 3.29
C GLY A 157 -3.70 -3.63 3.10
N LEU A 158 -2.58 -4.14 2.57
CA LEU A 158 -1.41 -3.32 2.27
C LEU A 158 -1.66 -2.32 1.15
N ASN A 159 -2.40 -2.72 0.11
CA ASN A 159 -2.88 -1.83 -0.94
C ASN A 159 -3.60 -0.60 -0.36
N GLN A 160 -4.62 -0.83 0.47
CA GLN A 160 -5.38 0.26 1.09
C GLN A 160 -4.54 1.10 2.06
N TYR A 161 -3.70 0.46 2.88
CA TYR A 161 -2.85 1.16 3.84
C TYR A 161 -1.88 2.12 3.15
N TYR A 162 -1.11 1.61 2.19
CA TYR A 162 -0.09 2.39 1.52
C TYR A 162 -0.68 3.39 0.51
N MET A 163 -1.83 3.09 -0.11
CA MET A 163 -2.58 4.06 -0.91
C MET A 163 -3.02 5.26 -0.05
N THR A 164 -3.75 4.99 1.04
CA THR A 164 -4.23 6.08 1.91
C THR A 164 -3.07 6.87 2.51
N LYS A 165 -1.97 6.22 2.87
CA LYS A 165 -0.75 6.90 3.35
C LYS A 165 -0.15 7.81 2.28
N ALA A 166 0.01 7.34 1.04
CA ALA A 166 0.53 8.13 -0.07
C ALA A 166 -0.33 9.37 -0.36
N VAL A 167 -1.66 9.20 -0.37
CA VAL A 167 -2.61 10.29 -0.59
C VAL A 167 -2.51 11.34 0.52
N VAL A 168 -2.49 10.92 1.79
CA VAL A 168 -2.44 11.85 2.95
C VAL A 168 -1.15 12.68 2.98
N GLU A 169 -0.05 12.16 2.43
CA GLU A 169 1.21 12.90 2.33
C GLU A 169 1.16 14.05 1.32
N LYS A 170 0.26 13.99 0.32
CA LYS A 170 0.21 14.98 -0.77
C LYS A 170 -1.07 15.79 -0.85
N VAL A 171 -2.18 15.22 -0.41
CA VAL A 171 -3.51 15.84 -0.49
C VAL A 171 -3.95 16.29 0.88
N ASN A 172 -4.29 17.57 0.99
CA ASN A 172 -4.86 18.14 2.20
C ASN A 172 -6.38 18.10 2.12
N PHE A 173 -7.00 17.44 3.10
CA PHE A 173 -8.44 17.27 3.24
C PHE A 173 -9.08 18.36 4.11
N LEU A 174 -8.27 19.14 4.84
CA LEU A 174 -8.73 20.27 5.64
C LEU A 174 -8.91 21.50 4.75
N ARG A 175 -9.99 22.27 4.96
CA ARG A 175 -10.26 23.49 4.19
C ARG A 175 -9.26 24.59 4.52
N GLN A 176 -9.19 25.60 3.64
CA GLN A 176 -8.43 26.84 3.85
C GLN A 176 -8.69 27.43 5.23
N ASP A 177 -7.61 27.65 5.99
CA ASP A 177 -7.60 28.17 7.35
C ASP A 177 -6.79 29.47 7.40
N ALA A 178 -7.24 30.46 8.17
CA ALA A 178 -6.59 31.76 8.31
C ALA A 178 -5.15 31.67 8.85
N ARG A 179 -4.81 30.60 9.57
CA ARG A 179 -3.46 30.30 10.07
C ARG A 179 -2.50 29.80 8.98
N GLY A 180 -3.01 29.59 7.76
CA GLY A 180 -2.23 29.26 6.58
C GLY A 180 -2.01 27.76 6.35
N HIS A 181 -1.38 27.44 5.22
CA HIS A 181 -1.24 26.07 4.74
C HIS A 181 -0.43 25.14 5.66
N GLY A 182 0.66 25.66 6.26
CA GLY A 182 1.52 24.88 7.15
C GLY A 182 0.79 24.37 8.40
N TYR A 183 -0.14 25.16 8.94
CA TYR A 183 -0.97 24.74 10.06
C TYR A 183 -1.87 23.56 9.66
N GLN A 184 -2.52 23.62 8.49
CA GLN A 184 -3.40 22.56 8.02
C GLN A 184 -2.66 21.24 7.81
N VAL A 185 -1.49 21.28 7.18
CA VAL A 185 -0.65 20.09 6.97
C VAL A 185 -0.27 19.45 8.31
N ARG A 186 0.10 20.28 9.31
CA ARG A 186 0.38 19.79 10.67
C ARG A 186 -0.86 19.19 11.33
N ALA A 187 -2.02 19.85 11.24
CA ALA A 187 -3.26 19.37 11.83
C ALA A 187 -3.70 18.04 11.21
N GLN A 188 -3.68 17.91 9.88
CA GLN A 188 -3.98 16.65 9.20
C GLN A 188 -3.00 15.54 9.61
N ARG A 189 -1.70 15.84 9.65
CA ARG A 189 -0.68 14.87 10.09
C ARG A 189 -0.97 14.35 11.50
N LEU A 190 -1.36 15.22 12.42
CA LEU A 190 -1.70 14.83 13.79
C LEU A 190 -3.01 14.04 13.86
N CYS A 191 -4.04 14.43 13.09
CA CYS A 191 -5.26 13.64 12.94
C CYS A 191 -4.97 12.23 12.40
N TYR A 192 -4.08 12.13 11.41
CA TYR A 192 -3.65 10.85 10.83
C TYR A 192 -2.90 10.01 11.88
N GLN A 193 -1.93 10.59 12.59
CA GLN A 193 -1.18 9.90 13.64
C GLN A 193 -2.08 9.37 14.77
N ALA A 194 -3.11 10.11 15.15
CA ALA A 194 -4.07 9.66 16.16
C ALA A 194 -4.80 8.38 15.70
N MET A 195 -5.21 8.31 14.43
CA MET A 195 -5.82 7.09 13.86
C MET A 195 -4.83 5.94 13.67
N GLU A 196 -3.57 6.21 13.33
CA GLU A 196 -2.54 5.16 13.25
C GLU A 196 -2.32 4.51 14.62
N TYR A 197 -2.33 5.30 15.70
CA TYR A 197 -2.17 4.78 17.06
C TYR A 197 -3.41 4.04 17.55
N ARG A 198 -4.60 4.56 17.25
CA ARG A 198 -5.88 3.97 17.67
C ARG A 198 -6.87 4.02 16.50
N PRO A 199 -6.97 2.95 15.68
CA PRO A 199 -7.85 2.95 14.50
C PRO A 199 -9.34 3.22 14.82
N ASN A 200 -9.78 2.87 16.03
CA ASN A 200 -11.15 3.05 16.52
C ASN A 200 -11.21 4.11 17.62
N LEU A 201 -10.81 5.35 17.32
CA LEU A 201 -11.01 6.48 18.24
C LEU A 201 -12.51 6.63 18.54
N SER A 202 -12.86 6.66 19.82
CA SER A 202 -14.19 7.03 20.28
C SER A 202 -14.47 8.51 19.99
N ASP A 203 -15.75 8.91 19.99
CA ASP A 203 -16.11 10.30 19.73
C ASP A 203 -15.53 11.25 20.79
N ALA A 204 -15.38 10.79 22.04
CA ALA A 204 -14.69 11.54 23.09
C ALA A 204 -13.21 11.77 22.75
N GLU A 205 -12.50 10.74 22.28
CA GLU A 205 -11.09 10.87 21.90
C GLU A 205 -10.91 11.73 20.65
N LYS A 206 -11.81 11.60 19.66
CA LYS A 206 -11.85 12.48 18.49
C LYS A 206 -12.00 13.94 18.92
N ASN A 207 -12.91 14.23 19.85
CA ASN A 207 -13.12 15.58 20.37
C ASN A 207 -11.88 16.13 21.08
N ILE A 208 -11.17 15.31 21.87
CA ILE A 208 -9.91 15.71 22.51
C ILE A 208 -8.86 16.09 21.45
N VAL A 209 -8.71 15.29 20.39
CA VAL A 209 -7.76 15.59 19.30
C VAL A 209 -8.14 16.88 18.58
N VAL A 210 -9.41 17.06 18.24
CA VAL A 210 -9.90 18.29 17.58
C VAL A 210 -9.64 19.53 18.43
N GLN A 211 -9.93 19.46 19.73
CA GLN A 211 -9.67 20.56 20.68
C GLN A 211 -8.18 20.85 20.81
N ALA A 212 -7.34 19.83 20.96
CA ALA A 212 -5.89 19.98 21.08
C ALA A 212 -5.26 20.61 19.84
N LEU A 213 -5.78 20.29 18.65
CA LEU A 213 -5.32 20.85 17.39
C LEU A 213 -5.93 22.22 17.10
N ASN A 214 -7.04 22.56 17.73
CA ASN A 214 -7.88 23.73 17.42
C ASN A 214 -8.26 23.77 15.93
N CYS A 215 -8.56 22.62 15.33
CA CYS A 215 -8.99 22.50 13.94
C CYS A 215 -10.52 22.45 13.83
N VAL A 216 -11.05 22.67 12.61
CA VAL A 216 -12.49 22.58 12.35
C VAL A 216 -12.95 21.12 12.55
N PRO A 217 -13.86 20.85 13.51
CA PRO A 217 -14.30 19.48 13.82
C PRO A 217 -14.81 18.73 12.58
N GLU A 218 -15.62 19.39 11.75
CA GLU A 218 -16.24 18.79 10.57
C GLU A 218 -15.20 18.29 9.56
N ASP A 219 -14.10 19.04 9.40
CA ASP A 219 -13.02 18.65 8.48
C ASP A 219 -12.22 17.47 9.04
N ALA A 220 -11.94 17.44 10.35
CA ALA A 220 -11.28 16.31 11.00
C ALA A 220 -12.14 15.03 10.92
N HIS A 221 -13.45 15.13 11.20
CA HIS A 221 -14.37 14.01 11.08
C HIS A 221 -14.51 13.52 9.64
N ARG A 222 -14.62 14.42 8.65
CA ARG A 222 -14.63 14.03 7.23
C ARG A 222 -13.35 13.30 6.85
N PHE A 223 -12.20 13.78 7.31
CA PHE A 223 -10.92 13.14 7.05
C PHE A 223 -10.83 11.72 7.65
N TRP A 224 -11.24 11.56 8.91
CA TRP A 224 -11.27 10.24 9.56
C TRP A 224 -12.27 9.29 8.94
N ASN A 225 -13.45 9.77 8.52
CA ASN A 225 -14.44 8.97 7.82
C ASN A 225 -13.91 8.49 6.47
N TRP A 226 -13.21 9.36 5.73
CA TRP A 226 -12.54 8.99 4.49
C TRP A 226 -11.46 7.92 4.73
N LEU A 227 -10.63 8.07 5.77
CA LEU A 227 -9.64 7.05 6.14
C LEU A 227 -10.29 5.71 6.48
N ALA A 228 -11.36 5.71 7.29
CA ALA A 228 -12.06 4.49 7.67
C ALA A 228 -12.69 3.78 6.46
N ALA A 229 -13.34 4.54 5.57
CA ALA A 229 -13.94 4.01 4.34
C ALA A 229 -12.90 3.37 3.40
N ASN A 230 -11.68 3.92 3.37
CA ASN A 230 -10.60 3.44 2.51
C ASN A 230 -9.66 2.43 3.19
N ARG A 231 -9.99 1.92 4.39
CA ARG A 231 -9.13 1.01 5.18
C ARG A 231 -9.84 -0.25 5.68
N ALA A 232 -11.01 -0.59 5.16
CA ALA A 232 -11.74 -1.80 5.57
C ALA A 232 -10.87 -3.08 5.44
N SER A 233 -10.20 -3.28 4.31
CA SER A 233 -9.30 -4.41 4.08
C SER A 233 -8.04 -4.33 4.94
N TYR A 234 -7.55 -3.13 5.25
CA TYR A 234 -6.44 -2.97 6.18
C TYR A 234 -6.84 -3.42 7.59
N CYS A 235 -8.03 -3.04 8.08
CA CYS A 235 -8.56 -3.49 9.35
C CYS A 235 -8.74 -5.01 9.38
N ALA A 236 -9.30 -5.59 8.31
CA ALA A 236 -9.45 -7.04 8.17
C ALA A 236 -8.08 -7.74 8.25
N MET A 237 -7.08 -7.24 7.50
CA MET A 237 -5.71 -7.74 7.52
C MET A 237 -5.11 -7.69 8.93
N LYS A 238 -5.26 -6.57 9.65
CA LYS A 238 -4.77 -6.43 11.02
C LYS A 238 -5.45 -7.40 11.99
N ALA A 239 -6.75 -7.64 11.82
CA ALA A 239 -7.48 -8.64 12.59
C ALA A 239 -6.95 -10.05 12.32
N CYS A 240 -6.72 -10.41 11.05
CA CYS A 240 -6.11 -11.69 10.67
C CYS A 240 -4.70 -11.85 11.24
N ILE A 241 -3.84 -10.84 11.13
CA ILE A 241 -2.48 -10.87 11.70
C ILE A 241 -2.53 -11.05 13.22
N SER A 242 -3.41 -10.32 13.91
CA SER A 242 -3.57 -10.44 15.36
C SER A 242 -4.01 -11.85 15.76
N LEU A 243 -4.97 -12.43 15.04
CA LEU A 243 -5.42 -13.80 15.24
C LEU A 243 -4.28 -14.81 15.01
N LEU A 244 -3.60 -14.71 13.86
CA LEU A 244 -2.53 -15.63 13.48
C LEU A 244 -1.39 -15.62 14.50
N ASN A 245 -0.99 -14.43 14.97
CA ASN A 245 0.00 -14.31 16.03
C ASN A 245 -0.46 -15.03 17.31
N ARG A 246 -1.70 -14.79 17.76
CA ARG A 246 -2.25 -15.47 18.98
C ARG A 246 -2.29 -16.99 18.84
N LEU A 247 -2.67 -17.49 17.67
CA LEU A 247 -2.78 -18.92 17.41
C LEU A 247 -1.40 -19.59 17.34
N GLN A 248 -0.38 -18.91 16.79
CA GLN A 248 1.00 -19.38 16.81
C GLN A 248 1.55 -19.47 18.25
N PHE A 249 1.36 -18.43 19.07
CA PHE A 249 1.80 -18.44 20.48
C PHE A 249 1.14 -19.55 21.31
N ASN A 250 -0.16 -19.81 21.10
CA ASN A 250 -0.86 -20.85 21.84
C ASN A 250 -0.44 -22.26 21.39
N GLY A 251 -0.10 -22.47 20.11
CA GLY A 251 0.41 -23.75 19.61
C GLY A 251 1.74 -24.17 20.23
N GLU A 252 2.62 -23.21 20.52
CA GLU A 252 3.93 -23.46 21.16
C GLU A 252 3.81 -23.83 22.66
N MET A 253 2.80 -23.31 23.38
CA MET A 253 2.53 -23.72 24.77
C MET A 253 2.01 -25.17 24.88
N PHE A 254 1.26 -25.66 23.90
CA PHE A 254 0.78 -27.05 23.93
C PHE A 254 1.88 -28.07 23.65
N LEU A 255 2.91 -27.72 22.86
CA LEU A 255 4.05 -28.60 22.59
C LEU A 255 5.00 -28.71 23.80
N THR A 256 5.14 -27.65 24.59
CA THR A 256 5.96 -27.68 25.82
C THR A 256 5.29 -28.41 26.99
N THR A 257 3.96 -28.56 26.97
CA THR A 257 3.22 -29.27 28.03
C THR A 257 3.08 -30.77 27.76
N ARG A 258 3.32 -31.24 26.52
CA ARG A 258 3.32 -32.67 26.15
C ARG A 258 4.68 -33.38 26.30
N LEU A 259 5.71 -32.68 26.75
CA LEU A 259 7.06 -33.22 26.99
C LEU A 259 7.45 -33.22 28.49
N ARG A 260 6.46 -33.29 29.39
CA ARG A 260 6.68 -33.52 30.82
C ARG A 260 5.90 -34.73 31.30
#